data_AF-A0A7S2GED4-F1
#
_entry.id   AF-A0A7S2GED4-F1
#
_cell.length_a   1.000
_cell.length_b   1.000
_cell.length_c   1.000
_cell.angle_alpha   90.00
_cell.angle_beta   90.00
_cell.angle_gamma   90.00
#
_symmetry.space_group_name_H-M   'P 1'
#
loop_
_entity.id
_entity.type
_entity.pdbx_description
1 polymer ?
#
loop_
_entity_poly.entity_id
_entity_poly.type
_entity_poly.pdbx_seq_one_letter_code
_entity_poly.pdbx_strand_id
1 'polypeptide(L)'
;MYLGDEGEAKLLNEISTAAAPGSVLILNFMEKPGTSQGKIRELMDQWTDLRFSRFGDATLNFGRYPLDRFPNPSPAFSFLVCRKI
;
A
#
# COMPACT_ATOMS: atom_id res chain seq x y z
N MET A 1 -4.39 5.63 -6.55
CA MET A 1 -5.37 4.61 -7.03
C MET A 1 -6.22 5.19 -8.17
N TYR A 2 -7.13 4.43 -8.78
CA TYR A 2 -7.99 4.92 -9.87
C TYR A 2 -9.28 5.61 -9.40
N LEU A 3 -9.53 5.65 -8.09
CA LEU A 3 -10.82 6.04 -7.52
C LEU A 3 -10.95 7.56 -7.25
N GLY A 4 -9.87 8.33 -7.45
CA GLY A 4 -9.82 9.73 -7.01
C GLY A 4 -9.81 9.86 -5.48
N ASP A 5 -9.63 11.08 -4.98
CA ASP A 5 -9.40 11.31 -3.54
C ASP A 5 -10.57 10.88 -2.65
N GLU A 6 -11.80 11.21 -3.05
CA GLU A 6 -13.02 10.83 -2.32
C GLU A 6 -13.27 9.32 -2.36
N GLY A 7 -13.06 8.69 -3.52
CA GLY A 7 -13.25 7.25 -3.69
C GLY A 7 -12.19 6.45 -2.94
N GLU A 8 -10.96 6.94 -2.87
CA GLU A 8 -9.88 6.34 -2.06
C GLU A 8 -10.23 6.38 -0.57
N ALA A 9 -10.61 7.55 -0.05
CA ALA A 9 -10.98 7.70 1.35
C ALA A 9 -12.19 6.83 1.72
N LYS A 10 -13.24 6.83 0.87
CA LYS A 10 -14.43 6.01 1.07
C LYS A 10 -14.08 4.52 1.12
N LEU A 11 -13.30 4.02 0.16
CA LEU A 11 -12.90 2.62 0.12
C LEU A 11 -12.12 2.20 1.37
N LEU A 12 -11.10 2.99 1.75
CA LEU A 12 -10.27 2.67 2.92
C LEU A 12 -11.09 2.69 4.22
N ASN A 13 -12.05 3.62 4.33
CA ASN A 13 -12.96 3.66 5.47
C ASN A 13 -13.89 2.42 5.51
N GLU A 14 -14.50 2.06 4.37
CA GLU A 14 -15.39 0.89 4.29
C GLU A 14 -14.65 -0.42 4.63
N ILE A 15 -13.42 -0.60 4.13
CA ILE A 15 -12.56 -1.73 4.49
C ILE A 15 -12.27 -1.72 6.00
N SER A 16 -11.95 -0.55 6.55
CA SER A 16 -11.65 -0.40 7.98
C SER A 16 -12.85 -0.74 8.87
N THR A 17 -14.07 -0.36 8.46
CA THR A 17 -15.30 -0.68 9.17
C THR A 17 -15.65 -2.17 9.09
N ALA A 18 -15.42 -2.81 7.94
CA ALA A 18 -15.76 -4.22 7.73
C ALA A 18 -14.76 -5.20 8.39
N ALA A 19 -13.50 -4.79 8.57
CA ALA A 19 -12.45 -5.64 9.09
C ALA A 19 -12.53 -5.82 10.61
N ALA A 20 -12.47 -7.07 11.07
CA ALA A 20 -12.33 -7.39 12.50
C ALA A 20 -10.90 -7.12 13.01
N PRO A 21 -10.70 -6.84 14.31
CA PRO A 21 -9.37 -6.74 14.94
C PRO A 21 -8.47 -7.94 14.60
N GLY A 22 -7.20 -7.67 14.29
CA GLY A 22 -6.23 -8.68 13.87
C GLY A 22 -6.27 -9.06 12.38
N SER A 23 -7.23 -8.54 11.60
CA SER A 23 -7.28 -8.75 10.14
C SER A 23 -6.01 -8.22 9.46
N VAL A 24 -5.59 -8.88 8.39
CA VAL A 24 -4.48 -8.43 7.53
C VAL A 24 -5.05 -7.84 6.26
N LEU A 25 -4.62 -6.61 5.93
CA LEU A 25 -4.91 -6.00 4.64
C LEU A 25 -3.64 -6.03 3.78
N ILE A 26 -3.81 -6.47 2.53
CA ILE A 26 -2.82 -6.37 1.46
C ILE A 26 -3.45 -5.54 0.34
N LEU A 27 -2.96 -4.33 0.14
CA LEU A 27 -3.47 -3.40 -0.86
C LEU A 27 -2.41 -3.18 -1.94
N ASN A 28 -2.72 -3.55 -3.19
CA ASN A 28 -1.92 -3.17 -4.34
C ASN A 28 -2.50 -1.92 -5.01
N PHE A 29 -1.64 -0.95 -5.32
CA PHE A 29 -2.03 0.29 -5.94
C PHE A 29 -0.91 0.89 -6.79
N MET A 30 -1.28 1.75 -7.73
CA MET A 30 -0.32 2.62 -8.40
C MET A 30 -0.25 3.96 -7.67
N GLU A 31 0.96 4.40 -7.38
CA GLU A 31 1.21 5.74 -6.85
C GLU A 31 0.99 6.77 -7.95
N LYS A 32 0.26 7.83 -7.62
CA LYS A 32 0.04 9.00 -8.48
C LYS A 32 0.56 10.25 -7.75
N PRO A 33 0.92 11.32 -8.46
CA PRO A 33 1.11 12.62 -7.83
C PRO A 33 -0.14 12.96 -6.99
N GLY A 34 0.02 13.12 -5.67
CA GLY A 34 -1.09 13.33 -4.73
C GLY A 34 -1.53 12.09 -3.92
N THR A 35 -1.32 10.87 -4.41
CA THR A 35 -1.50 9.63 -3.63
C THR A 35 -0.17 9.27 -2.96
N SER A 36 0.24 10.07 -1.97
CA SER A 36 1.46 9.81 -1.21
C SER A 36 1.22 8.73 -0.14
N GLN A 37 2.28 8.01 0.22
CA GLN A 37 2.22 7.11 1.38
C GLN A 37 1.78 7.85 2.66
N GLY A 38 2.07 9.15 2.78
CA GLY A 38 1.60 10.00 3.87
C GLY A 38 0.08 10.07 3.96
N LYS A 39 -0.59 10.36 2.83
CA LYS A 39 -2.06 10.40 2.77
C LYS A 39 -2.69 9.06 3.14
N ILE A 40 -2.12 7.95 2.66
CA ILE A 40 -2.62 6.61 3.01
C ILE A 40 -2.43 6.35 4.51
N ARG A 41 -1.32 6.79 5.12
CA ARG A 41 -1.10 6.64 6.57
C ARG A 41 -2.15 7.41 7.38
N GLU A 42 -2.50 8.63 6.95
CA GLU A 42 -3.54 9.44 7.60
C GLU A 42 -4.92 8.76 7.56
N LEU A 43 -5.26 8.11 6.45
CA LEU A 43 -6.54 7.42 6.27
C LEU A 43 -6.61 6.04 6.95
N MET A 44 -5.50 5.53 7.47
CA MET A 44 -5.35 4.17 8.00
C MET A 44 -5.03 4.18 9.49
N ASP A 45 -5.65 5.08 10.25
CA ASP A 45 -5.45 5.30 11.68
C ASP A 45 -5.82 4.10 12.57
N GLN A 46 -6.76 3.26 12.12
CA GLN A 46 -7.18 2.03 12.79
C GLN A 46 -6.32 0.81 12.44
N TRP A 47 -5.18 1.03 11.77
CA TRP A 47 -4.27 -0.02 11.34
C TRP A 47 -2.87 0.20 11.90
N THR A 48 -2.16 -0.89 12.15
CA THR A 48 -0.77 -0.91 12.61
C THR A 48 0.13 -1.66 11.62
N ASP A 49 1.45 -1.62 11.84
CA ASP A 49 2.46 -2.30 11.02
C ASP A 49 2.42 -1.90 9.53
N LEU A 50 2.14 -0.63 9.20
CA LEU A 50 2.04 -0.17 7.81
C LEU A 50 3.38 -0.28 7.07
N ARG A 51 3.51 -1.33 6.25
CA ARG A 51 4.67 -1.62 5.41
C ARG A 51 4.36 -1.31 3.96
N PHE A 52 5.08 -0.34 3.41
CA PHE A 52 4.99 0.02 2.01
C PHE A 52 6.16 -0.61 1.26
N SER A 53 5.88 -1.18 0.09
CA SER A 53 6.89 -1.70 -0.82
C SER A 53 6.49 -1.43 -2.26
N ARG A 54 7.47 -1.30 -3.14
CA ARG A 54 7.32 -1.05 -4.56
C ARG A 54 7.93 -2.19 -5.35
N PHE A 55 7.44 -2.41 -6.55
CA PHE A 55 8.06 -3.34 -7.48
C PHE A 55 9.52 -2.97 -7.73
N GLY A 56 10.42 -3.93 -7.58
CA GLY A 56 11.86 -3.71 -7.61
C GLY A 56 12.51 -3.55 -6.23
N ASP A 57 11.73 -3.43 -5.15
CA ASP A 57 12.28 -3.48 -3.79
C ASP A 57 12.86 -4.86 -3.49
N ALA A 58 14.03 -4.88 -2.85
CA ALA A 58 14.70 -6.11 -2.40
C ALA A 58 13.81 -6.96 -1.48
N THR A 59 12.95 -6.33 -0.68
CA THR A 59 11.97 -7.00 0.19
C THR A 59 10.95 -7.85 -0.58
N LEU A 60 10.66 -7.49 -1.84
CA LEU A 60 9.77 -8.24 -2.72
C LEU A 60 10.54 -9.20 -3.65
N ASN A 61 11.85 -9.34 -3.48
CA ASN A 61 12.68 -10.20 -4.33
C ASN A 61 12.61 -11.66 -3.86
N PHE A 62 11.65 -12.42 -4.39
CA PHE A 62 11.54 -13.86 -4.20
C PHE A 62 12.54 -14.66 -5.06
N GLY A 63 13.76 -14.15 -5.24
CA GLY A 63 14.87 -14.82 -5.95
C GLY A 63 14.76 -14.84 -7.47
N ARG A 64 13.86 -14.06 -8.08
CA ARG A 64 13.61 -14.06 -9.53
C ARG A 64 13.91 -12.75 -10.24
N TYR A 65 14.26 -11.69 -9.51
CA TYR A 65 14.54 -10.38 -10.10
C TYR A 65 16.02 -9.99 -9.98
N PRO A 66 16.68 -9.65 -11.10
CA PRO A 66 18.02 -9.07 -11.08
C PRO A 66 17.96 -7.66 -10.49
N LEU A 67 18.44 -7.51 -9.24
CA LEU A 67 18.40 -6.26 -8.47
C LEU A 67 19.29 -5.15 -9.08
N ASP A 68 20.32 -5.55 -9.82
CA ASP A 68 21.26 -4.70 -10.55
C ASP A 68 20.63 -4.03 -11.79
N ARG A 69 19.55 -4.59 -12.34
CA ARG A 69 18.90 -4.08 -13.56
C ARG A 69 17.82 -3.03 -13.29
N PHE A 70 17.31 -2.95 -12.07
CA PHE A 70 16.23 -2.02 -11.69
C PHE A 70 16.64 -1.24 -10.43
N PRO A 71 17.59 -0.29 -10.53
CA PRO A 71 18.10 0.43 -9.36
C PRO A 71 17.05 1.32 -8.69
N ASN A 72 15.95 1.63 -9.38
CA ASN A 72 14.87 2.47 -8.88
C ASN A 72 13.57 1.66 -8.82
N PRO A 73 13.04 1.36 -7.62
CA PRO A 73 11.75 0.72 -7.46
C PRO A 73 10.62 1.53 -8.12
N SER A 74 9.76 0.84 -8.86
CA SER A 74 8.71 1.46 -9.68
C SER A 74 7.47 1.81 -8.85
N PRO A 75 6.99 3.07 -8.89
CA PRO A 75 5.72 3.47 -8.27
C PRO A 75 4.49 2.93 -9.02
N ALA A 76 4.67 2.32 -10.19
CA ALA A 76 3.58 1.74 -10.97
C ALA A 76 2.95 0.52 -10.29
N PHE A 77 3.67 -0.14 -9.38
CA PHE A 77 3.17 -1.28 -8.62
C PHE A 77 3.64 -1.17 -7.17
N SER A 78 2.81 -0.56 -6.34
CA SER A 78 3.05 -0.39 -4.90
C SER A 78 2.13 -1.30 -4.09
N PHE A 79 2.61 -1.70 -2.92
CA PHE A 79 1.94 -2.58 -1.99
C PHE A 79 1.95 -1.95 -0.61
N LEU A 80 0.81 -1.99 0.06
CA LEU A 80 0.68 -1.74 1.50
C LEU A 80 0.25 -3.06 2.16
N VAL A 81 0.99 -3.46 3.19
CA VAL A 81 0.59 -4.52 4.11
C VAL A 81 0.46 -3.93 5.50
N CYS A 82 -0.66 -4.17 6.17
CA CYS A 82 -0.94 -3.69 7.53
C CYS A 82 -1.88 -4.63 8.28
N ARG A 83 -2.03 -4.39 9.58
CA ARG A 83 -2.91 -5.17 10.47
C ARG A 83 -3.94 -4.27 11.14
N LYS A 84 -5.18 -4.73 11.24
CA LYS A 84 -6.24 -4.05 11.97
C LYS A 84 -5.96 -4.14 13.47
N ILE A 85 -6.01 -3.00 14.17
CA ILE A 85 -5.92 -2.93 15.63
C ILE A 85 -7.18 -3.50 16.26
#